data_AF-X1KYE1-F1
#
_entry.id   AF-X1KYE1-F1
#
_cell.length_a   1.000
_cell.length_b   1.000
_cell.length_c   1.000
_cell.angle_alpha   90.00
_cell.angle_beta   90.00
_cell.angle_gamma   90.00
#
_symmetry.space_group_name_H-M   'P 1'
#
loop_
_entity.id
_entity.type
_entity.pdbx_description
1 polymer ?
#
loop_
_entity_poly.entity_id
_entity_poly.type
_entity_poly.pdbx_seq_one_letter_code
_entity_poly.pdbx_strand_id
1 'polypeptide(L)'
;IKKIARAIIDYLLKHPNTPREKITNIKGKYAKKFNFNKVIKNATILTYSTEEEKQILTQLLRRRTTRTLSGVSVIAIMTKPLPCPGTCVYCPGQDSQPDQKVAQSYT
;
A
#
# COMPACT_ATOMS: atom_id res chain seq x y z
N ILE A 1 20.50 -8.49 -15.93
CA ILE A 1 19.35 -8.30 -15.01
C ILE A 1 18.15 -9.19 -15.40
N LYS A 2 17.63 -9.12 -16.63
CA LYS A 2 16.48 -9.94 -17.11
C LYS A 2 16.62 -11.44 -16.80
N LYS A 3 17.76 -12.06 -17.13
CA LYS A 3 18.04 -13.49 -16.84
C LYS A 3 17.98 -13.83 -15.35
N ILE A 4 18.46 -12.93 -14.48
CA ILE A 4 18.45 -13.10 -13.03
C ILE A 4 17.02 -13.00 -12.48
N ALA A 5 16.27 -11.99 -12.94
CA ALA A 5 14.88 -11.80 -12.56
C ALA A 5 14.04 -13.03 -12.92
N ARG A 6 14.22 -13.57 -14.14
CA ARG A 6 13.52 -14.78 -14.59
C ARG A 6 13.85 -16.00 -13.73
N ALA A 7 15.14 -16.24 -13.45
CA ALA A 7 15.55 -17.34 -12.58
C ALA A 7 14.98 -17.25 -11.15
N ILE A 8 14.82 -16.03 -10.63
CA ILE A 8 14.18 -15.79 -9.32
C ILE A 8 12.68 -16.03 -9.39
N ILE A 9 12.01 -15.58 -10.46
CA ILE A 9 10.58 -15.82 -10.70
C ILE A 9 10.30 -17.32 -10.75
N ASP A 10 11.04 -18.06 -11.57
CA ASP A 10 10.88 -19.52 -11.71
C ASP A 10 11.06 -20.26 -10.39
N TYR A 11 12.02 -19.81 -9.55
CA TYR A 11 12.24 -20.38 -8.23
C TYR A 11 11.06 -20.13 -7.28
N LEU A 12 10.55 -18.90 -7.26
CA LEU A 12 9.44 -18.48 -6.40
C LEU A 12 8.11 -19.14 -6.80
N LEU A 13 7.88 -19.38 -8.10
CA LEU A 13 6.72 -20.12 -8.58
C LEU A 13 6.75 -21.59 -8.18
N LYS A 14 7.94 -22.22 -8.21
CA LYS A 14 8.12 -23.61 -7.75
C LYS A 14 8.01 -23.78 -6.23
N HIS A 15 8.26 -22.72 -5.47
CA HIS A 15 8.23 -22.73 -4.00
C HIS A 15 7.34 -21.61 -3.45
N PRO A 16 6.00 -21.71 -3.63
CA PRO A 16 5.07 -20.63 -3.27
C PRO A 16 5.07 -20.31 -1.77
N ASN A 17 5.38 -21.28 -0.91
CA ASN A 17 5.44 -21.11 0.56
C ASN A 17 6.81 -20.61 1.06
N THR A 18 7.60 -19.92 0.24
CA THR A 18 8.88 -19.37 0.68
C THR A 18 8.65 -18.24 1.70
N PRO A 19 9.19 -18.33 2.93
CA PRO A 19 9.02 -17.28 3.93
C PRO A 19 9.71 -15.98 3.50
N ARG A 20 9.08 -14.84 3.78
CA ARG A 20 9.53 -13.51 3.32
C ARG A 20 10.98 -13.17 3.71
N GLU A 21 11.40 -13.60 4.90
CA GLU A 21 12.74 -13.40 5.43
C GLU A 21 13.82 -14.02 4.54
N LYS A 22 13.54 -15.18 3.92
CA LYS A 22 14.49 -15.89 3.06
C LYS A 22 14.61 -15.27 1.66
N ILE A 23 13.65 -14.45 1.21
CA ILE A 23 13.63 -13.90 -0.15
C ILE A 23 14.87 -13.03 -0.42
N THR A 24 15.34 -12.26 0.56
CA THR A 24 16.56 -11.44 0.40
C THR A 24 17.80 -12.31 0.19
N ASN A 25 17.93 -13.41 0.93
CA ASN A 25 19.04 -14.36 0.78
C ASN A 25 18.99 -15.07 -0.57
N ILE A 26 17.81 -15.45 -1.04
CA ILE A 26 17.60 -16.05 -2.36
C ILE A 26 18.03 -15.07 -3.46
N LYS A 27 17.58 -13.81 -3.39
CA LYS A 27 18.02 -12.76 -4.32
C LYS A 27 19.54 -12.61 -4.33
N GLY A 28 20.18 -12.64 -3.17
CA GLY A 28 21.65 -12.60 -3.05
C GLY A 28 22.34 -13.81 -3.69
N LYS A 29 21.81 -15.02 -3.48
CA LYS A 29 22.32 -16.27 -4.08
C LYS A 29 22.29 -16.22 -5.61
N TYR A 30 21.18 -15.77 -6.19
CA TYR A 30 21.06 -15.61 -7.65
C TYR A 30 21.90 -14.44 -8.17
N ALA A 31 21.98 -13.31 -7.45
CA ALA A 31 22.86 -12.20 -7.82
C ALA A 31 24.32 -12.67 -7.91
N LYS A 32 24.81 -13.43 -6.92
CA LYS A 32 26.15 -14.01 -6.94
C LYS A 32 26.35 -14.99 -8.10
N LYS A 33 25.37 -15.88 -8.36
CA LYS A 33 25.44 -16.86 -9.47
C LYS A 33 25.61 -16.18 -10.85
N PHE A 34 25.06 -15.00 -11.02
CA PHE A 34 25.13 -14.23 -12.27
C PHE A 34 26.14 -13.09 -12.22
N ASN A 35 27.09 -13.08 -11.27
CA ASN A 35 28.11 -12.06 -11.08
C ASN A 35 27.54 -10.63 -11.01
N PHE A 36 26.40 -10.46 -10.34
CA PHE A 36 25.75 -9.18 -10.15
C PHE A 36 26.03 -8.65 -8.74
N ASN A 37 26.76 -7.54 -8.66
CA ASN A 37 27.30 -6.98 -7.40
C ASN A 37 26.26 -6.30 -6.50
N LYS A 38 24.97 -6.31 -6.85
CA LYS A 38 23.89 -5.68 -6.07
C LYS A 38 22.71 -6.64 -5.91
N VAL A 39 21.89 -6.42 -4.88
CA VAL A 39 20.63 -7.16 -4.74
C VAL A 39 19.57 -6.53 -5.64
N ILE A 40 18.86 -7.34 -6.42
CA ILE A 40 17.80 -6.86 -7.32
C ILE A 40 16.58 -6.38 -6.52
N LYS A 41 16.02 -5.23 -6.91
CA LYS A 41 14.81 -4.66 -6.31
C LYS A 41 13.59 -5.50 -6.67
N ASN A 42 12.65 -5.67 -5.72
CA ASN A 42 11.40 -6.40 -5.95
C ASN A 42 10.60 -5.86 -7.13
N ALA A 43 10.50 -4.53 -7.26
CA ALA A 43 9.82 -3.89 -8.39
C ALA A 43 10.41 -4.31 -9.74
N THR A 44 11.73 -4.38 -9.84
CA THR A 44 12.43 -4.83 -11.05
C THR A 44 12.19 -6.31 -11.36
N ILE A 45 11.93 -7.16 -10.35
CA ILE A 45 11.55 -8.55 -10.58
C ILE A 45 10.14 -8.60 -11.18
N LEU A 46 9.20 -7.85 -10.60
CA LEU A 46 7.80 -7.77 -11.06
C LEU A 46 7.64 -7.15 -12.45
N THR A 47 8.58 -6.31 -12.91
CA THR A 47 8.55 -5.79 -14.29
C THR A 47 8.91 -6.84 -15.36
N TYR A 48 9.49 -7.98 -14.96
CA TYR A 48 9.85 -9.08 -15.87
C TYR A 48 8.98 -10.33 -15.69
N SER A 49 7.92 -10.27 -14.88
CA SER A 49 6.91 -11.32 -14.76
C SER A 49 5.78 -11.13 -15.76
N THR A 50 5.16 -12.23 -16.21
CA THR A 50 3.88 -12.16 -16.94
C THR A 50 2.75 -11.73 -15.99
N GLU A 51 1.59 -11.33 -16.51
CA GLU A 51 0.47 -10.88 -15.66
C GLU A 51 -0.06 -12.01 -14.75
N GLU A 52 -0.07 -13.26 -15.21
CA GLU A 52 -0.44 -14.44 -14.40
C GLU A 52 0.54 -14.65 -13.24
N GLU A 53 1.84 -14.64 -13.52
CA GLU A 53 2.88 -14.81 -12.50
C GLU A 53 2.85 -13.66 -11.49
N LYS A 54 2.57 -12.46 -11.96
CA LYS A 54 2.50 -11.25 -11.13
C LYS A 54 1.38 -11.36 -10.11
N GLN A 55 0.25 -12.01 -10.40
CA GLN A 55 -0.81 -12.23 -9.40
C GLN A 55 -0.30 -13.05 -8.20
N ILE A 56 0.49 -14.09 -8.46
CA ILE A 56 1.09 -14.94 -7.42
C ILE A 56 2.22 -14.21 -6.70
N LEU A 57 3.16 -13.64 -7.47
CA LEU A 57 4.37 -13.00 -6.96
C LEU A 57 4.10 -11.71 -6.20
N THR A 58 3.02 -10.98 -6.52
CA THR A 58 2.68 -9.75 -5.81
C THR A 58 2.46 -10.01 -4.32
N GLN A 59 1.87 -11.15 -3.94
CA GLN A 59 1.68 -11.49 -2.52
C GLN A 59 3.02 -11.63 -1.77
N LEU A 60 4.03 -12.23 -2.43
CA LEU A 60 5.35 -12.47 -1.85
C LEU A 60 6.26 -11.24 -1.90
N LEU A 61 6.29 -10.53 -3.02
CA LEU A 61 7.25 -9.47 -3.33
C LEU A 61 6.74 -8.05 -3.03
N ARG A 62 5.45 -7.87 -2.70
CA ARG A 62 4.89 -6.57 -2.31
C ARG A 62 5.61 -6.01 -1.11
N ARG A 63 6.18 -4.81 -1.28
CA ARG A 63 7.03 -4.14 -0.29
C ARG A 63 6.26 -3.64 0.93
N ARG A 64 5.03 -3.15 0.72
CA ARG A 64 4.13 -2.67 1.77
C ARG A 64 2.71 -3.13 1.46
N THR A 65 2.06 -3.77 2.43
CA THR A 65 0.62 -3.98 2.39
C THR A 65 -0.04 -2.63 2.68
N THR A 66 -0.49 -1.95 1.64
CA THR A 66 -1.26 -0.70 1.74
C THR A 66 -2.74 -1.03 1.59
N ARG A 67 -3.58 -0.50 2.49
CA ARG A 67 -5.04 -0.59 2.35
C ARG A 67 -5.57 0.35 1.25
N THR A 68 -4.82 1.39 0.91
CA THR A 68 -5.17 2.39 -0.12
C THR A 68 -4.11 2.46 -1.21
N LEU A 69 -4.51 2.82 -2.44
CA LEU A 69 -3.64 2.95 -3.61
C LEU A 69 -2.59 4.06 -3.43
N SER A 70 -2.96 5.18 -2.78
CA SER A 70 -2.08 6.33 -2.55
C SER A 70 -1.23 6.22 -1.28
N GLY A 71 -1.54 5.29 -0.37
CA GLY A 71 -0.89 5.21 0.95
C GLY A 71 -1.24 6.37 1.88
N VAL A 72 -2.21 7.21 1.53
CA VAL A 72 -2.75 8.30 2.36
C VAL A 72 -3.94 7.78 3.16
N SER A 73 -4.02 8.20 4.43
CA SER A 73 -5.17 7.94 5.31
C SER A 73 -5.85 9.26 5.63
N VAL A 74 -7.10 9.40 5.18
CA VAL A 74 -7.90 10.61 5.43
C VAL A 74 -8.48 10.53 6.83
N ILE A 75 -8.18 11.53 7.66
CA ILE A 75 -8.75 11.70 8.99
C ILE A 75 -9.48 13.05 9.00
N ALA A 76 -10.81 13.01 9.06
CA ALA A 76 -11.63 14.21 9.21
C ALA A 76 -11.84 14.49 10.70
N ILE A 77 -11.54 15.72 11.12
CA ILE A 77 -11.79 16.22 12.48
C ILE A 77 -12.55 17.53 12.39
N MET A 78 -13.28 17.86 13.47
CA MET A 78 -14.02 19.10 13.58
C MET A 78 -13.38 19.97 14.65
N THR A 79 -13.26 21.26 14.38
CA THR A 79 -12.82 22.23 15.38
C THR A 79 -13.98 22.58 16.31
N LYS A 80 -13.68 23.30 17.40
CA LYS A 80 -14.72 23.86 18.26
C LYS A 80 -15.65 24.75 17.41
N PRO A 81 -16.99 24.59 17.50
CA PRO A 81 -17.91 25.45 16.78
C PRO A 81 -17.77 26.90 17.24
N LEU A 82 -17.70 27.81 16.28
CA LEU A 82 -17.66 29.25 16.49
C LEU A 82 -18.93 29.89 15.93
N PRO A 83 -19.39 31.03 16.48
CA PRO A 83 -20.56 31.72 15.96
C PRO A 83 -20.33 32.15 14.50
N CYS A 84 -21.35 31.95 13.66
CA CYS A 84 -21.31 32.40 12.27
C CYS A 84 -21.37 33.94 12.20
N PRO A 85 -20.66 34.57 11.25
CA PRO A 85 -20.73 36.03 11.04
C PRO A 85 -22.08 36.50 10.48
N GLY A 86 -22.96 35.58 10.10
CA GLY A 86 -24.31 35.86 9.63
C GLY A 86 -25.20 34.62 9.75
N THR A 87 -26.50 34.81 9.54
CA THR A 87 -27.51 33.75 9.63
C THR A 87 -27.83 33.20 8.24
N CYS A 88 -27.73 31.89 8.08
CA CYS A 88 -28.07 31.19 6.84
C CYS A 88 -29.36 30.39 7.04
N VAL A 89 -30.36 30.60 6.18
CA VAL A 89 -31.69 29.96 6.25
C VAL A 89 -31.62 28.44 6.12
N TYR A 90 -30.61 27.93 5.41
CA TYR A 90 -30.42 26.50 5.19
C TYR A 90 -29.49 25.83 6.21
N CYS A 91 -28.88 26.60 7.14
CA CYS A 91 -27.97 26.02 8.10
C CYS A 91 -28.78 25.35 9.22
N PRO A 92 -28.62 24.03 9.46
CA PRO A 92 -29.35 23.34 10.52
C PRO A 92 -28.91 23.79 11.93
N GLY A 93 -27.83 24.57 12.04
CA GLY A 93 -27.35 25.12 13.29
C GLY A 93 -26.54 24.13 14.10
N GLN A 94 -26.33 24.49 15.36
CA GLN A 94 -25.70 23.65 16.40
C GLN A 94 -26.75 22.85 17.20
N ASP A 95 -28.03 23.22 17.10
CA ASP A 95 -29.15 22.61 17.84
C ASP A 95 -29.91 21.58 16.99
N SER A 96 -29.31 21.14 15.88
CA SER A 96 -29.90 20.20 14.95
C SER A 96 -30.15 18.82 15.57
N GLN A 97 -29.41 18.46 16.62
CA GLN A 97 -29.50 17.18 17.30
C GLN A 97 -29.84 17.37 18.80
N PRO A 98 -30.95 16.77 19.29
CA PRO A 98 -31.31 16.85 20.70
C PRO A 98 -30.21 16.26 21.58
N ASP A 99 -29.87 16.97 22.66
CA ASP A 99 -28.93 16.53 23.71
C ASP A 99 -27.49 16.24 23.24
N GLN A 100 -27.09 16.67 22.03
CA GLN A 100 -25.73 16.47 21.50
C GLN A 100 -25.09 17.77 21.01
N LYS A 101 -23.82 17.96 21.38
CA LYS A 101 -23.00 19.04 20.83
C LYS A 101 -22.48 18.64 19.46
N VAL A 102 -23.11 19.12 18.41
CA VAL A 102 -22.66 18.95 17.03
C VAL A 102 -21.90 20.17 16.54
N ALA A 103 -21.07 19.99 15.52
CA ALA A 103 -20.47 21.12 14.83
C ALA A 103 -21.55 21.87 14.04
N GLN A 104 -21.37 23.18 13.90
CA GLN A 104 -22.25 24.02 13.08
C GLN A 104 -22.39 23.42 11.68
N SER A 105 -23.62 23.25 11.19
CA SER A 105 -23.99 22.65 9.89
C SER A 105 -23.94 21.12 9.78
N TYR A 106 -23.79 20.42 10.90
CA TYR A 106 -23.86 18.96 10.96
C TYR A 106 -25.11 18.51 11.71
N THR A 107 -25.48 17.24 11.54
CA THR A 107 -26.60 16.57 12.23
C THR A 107 -26.05 15.54 13.19
#